data_AF-A0A2T2T4W8-F1
#
_entry.id   AF-A0A2T2T4W8-F1
#
_cell.length_a   1.000
_cell.length_b   1.000
_cell.length_c   1.000
_cell.angle_alpha   90.00
_cell.angle_beta   90.00
_cell.angle_gamma   90.00
#
_symmetry.space_group_name_H-M   'P 1'
#
loop_
_entity.id
_entity.type
_entity.pdbx_description
1 polymer ?
#
loop_
_entity_poly.entity_id
_entity_poly.type
_entity_poly.pdbx_seq_one_letter_code
_entity_poly.pdbx_strand_id
1 'polypeptide(L)'
;MVKTVYGGLPDASAEQAVRDFKRAIELTDKRFHRLELAKTYMQMDREDEAQTELRTVLEMDPRGPFDQEYARQAKQLLKELR
;
A
#
# COMPACT_ATOMS: atom_id res chain seq x y z
N MET A 1 -20.69 11.05 -22.89
CA MET A 1 -19.33 10.97 -22.33
C MET A 1 -19.42 11.29 -20.85
N VAL A 2 -19.33 10.30 -19.97
CA VAL A 2 -19.35 10.53 -18.51
C VAL A 2 -17.92 10.32 -18.02
N LYS A 3 -17.23 11.42 -17.75
CA LYS A 3 -15.93 11.44 -17.07
C LYS A 3 -16.22 11.74 -15.60
N THR A 4 -16.87 10.82 -14.91
CA THR A 4 -17.20 10.97 -13.49
C THR A 4 -15.96 10.71 -12.64
N VAL A 5 -15.27 11.80 -12.31
CA VAL A 5 -14.66 12.11 -11.01
C VAL A 5 -13.84 10.98 -10.38
N TYR A 6 -12.70 10.63 -10.99
CA TYR A 6 -11.51 10.27 -10.22
C TYR A 6 -10.83 11.58 -9.80
N GLY A 7 -11.38 12.26 -8.81
CA GLY A 7 -10.89 13.55 -8.34
C GLY A 7 -10.93 13.56 -6.82
N GLY A 8 -9.89 13.00 -6.21
CA GLY A 8 -9.71 12.93 -4.76
C GLY A 8 -10.72 11.99 -4.10
N LEU A 9 -10.28 10.78 -3.78
CA LEU A 9 -10.80 10.10 -2.59
C LEU A 9 -10.73 11.16 -1.47
N PRO A 10 -11.84 11.62 -0.86
CA PRO A 10 -11.76 12.60 0.22
C PRO A 10 -10.77 12.07 1.25
N ASP A 11 -10.00 12.93 1.93
CA ASP A 11 -9.02 12.51 2.97
C ASP A 11 -9.61 11.39 3.85
N ALA A 12 -10.87 11.57 4.26
CA ALA A 12 -11.66 10.62 5.04
C ALA A 12 -11.67 9.17 4.50
N SER A 13 -11.64 8.99 3.19
CA SER A 13 -11.60 7.69 2.52
C SER A 13 -10.18 7.10 2.43
N ALA A 14 -9.14 7.93 2.34
CA ALA A 14 -7.75 7.48 2.46
C ALA A 14 -7.44 7.07 3.92
N GLU A 15 -7.88 7.85 4.91
CA GLU A 15 -7.75 7.43 6.32
C GLU A 15 -8.56 6.18 6.64
N GLN A 16 -9.76 6.03 6.05
CA GLN A 16 -10.53 4.79 6.21
C GLN A 16 -9.78 3.59 5.61
N ALA A 17 -9.18 3.75 4.42
CA ALA A 17 -8.36 2.71 3.82
C ALA A 17 -7.15 2.34 4.71
N VAL A 18 -6.48 3.34 5.31
CA VAL A 18 -5.41 3.07 6.30
C VAL A 18 -5.92 2.24 7.47
N ARG A 19 -7.09 2.58 8.04
CA ARG A 19 -7.69 1.81 9.16
C ARG A 19 -8.01 0.39 8.74
N ASP A 20 -8.62 0.21 7.57
CA ASP A 20 -9.05 -1.09 7.07
C ASP A 20 -7.85 -2.00 6.76
N PHE A 21 -6.79 -1.46 6.13
CA PHE A 21 -5.58 -2.23 5.87
C PHE A 21 -4.81 -2.57 7.14
N LYS A 22 -4.71 -1.65 8.10
CA LYS A 22 -4.11 -1.96 9.42
C LYS A 22 -4.87 -3.09 10.10
N ARG A 23 -6.21 -3.03 10.09
CA ARG A 23 -7.04 -4.12 10.63
C ARG A 23 -6.86 -5.44 9.88
N ALA A 24 -6.73 -5.40 8.56
CA ALA A 24 -6.47 -6.59 7.76
C ALA A 24 -5.11 -7.22 8.12
N ILE A 25 -4.06 -6.40 8.32
CA ILE A 25 -2.73 -6.85 8.74
C ILE A 25 -2.78 -7.52 10.13
N GLU A 26 -3.51 -6.95 11.08
CA GLU A 26 -3.72 -7.55 12.41
C GLU A 26 -4.38 -8.93 12.33
N LEU A 27 -5.34 -9.11 11.42
CA LEU A 27 -6.05 -10.37 11.22
C LEU A 27 -5.20 -11.39 10.45
N THR A 28 -4.52 -10.96 9.40
CA THR A 28 -3.59 -11.78 8.63
C THR A 28 -2.58 -10.89 7.90
N ASP A 29 -1.33 -10.97 8.31
CA ASP A 29 -0.25 -10.21 7.70
C ASP A 29 0.13 -10.80 6.32
N LYS A 30 -0.27 -10.11 5.25
CA LYS A 30 0.04 -10.48 3.85
C LYS A 30 0.70 -9.31 3.14
N ARG A 31 1.64 -9.64 2.23
CA ARG A 31 2.32 -8.66 1.36
C ARG A 31 1.34 -7.73 0.64
N PHE A 32 0.20 -8.26 0.19
CA PHE A 32 -0.84 -7.45 -0.45
C PHE A 32 -1.34 -6.30 0.44
N HIS A 33 -1.70 -6.59 1.71
CA HIS A 33 -2.24 -5.56 2.61
C HIS A 33 -1.20 -4.47 2.92
N ARG A 34 0.06 -4.85 3.11
CA ARG A 34 1.16 -3.89 3.33
C ARG A 34 1.48 -3.06 2.09
N LEU A 35 1.46 -3.68 0.91
CA LEU A 35 1.67 -2.95 -0.35
C LEU A 35 0.58 -1.90 -0.59
N GLU A 36 -0.69 -2.27 -0.38
CA GLU A 36 -1.79 -1.32 -0.55
C GLU A 36 -1.78 -0.24 0.54
N LEU A 37 -1.45 -0.58 1.79
CA LEU A 37 -1.25 0.41 2.85
C LEU A 37 -0.16 1.43 2.48
N ALA A 38 0.96 0.95 1.93
CA ALA A 38 2.03 1.84 1.45
C ALA A 38 1.54 2.79 0.36
N LYS A 39 0.80 2.29 -0.64
CA LYS A 39 0.22 3.11 -1.71
C LYS A 39 -0.76 4.14 -1.16
N THR A 40 -1.59 3.78 -0.19
CA THR A 40 -2.48 4.73 0.50
C THR A 40 -1.67 5.80 1.22
N TYR A 41 -0.59 5.45 1.90
CA TYR A 41 0.29 6.44 2.52
C TYR A 41 0.95 7.38 1.51
N MET A 42 1.38 6.87 0.34
CA MET A 42 1.89 7.72 -0.75
C MET A 42 0.82 8.70 -1.25
N GLN A 43 -0.44 8.26 -1.38
CA GLN A 43 -1.56 9.14 -1.77
C GLN A 43 -1.85 10.26 -0.75
N MET A 44 -1.42 10.08 0.50
CA MET A 44 -1.57 11.04 1.59
C MET A 44 -0.29 11.87 1.82
N ASP A 45 0.70 11.79 0.92
CA ASP A 45 2.03 12.42 1.07
C ASP A 45 2.79 11.97 2.35
N ARG A 46 2.46 10.77 2.88
CA ARG A 46 3.09 10.17 4.08
C ARG A 46 4.20 9.20 3.68
N GLU A 47 5.23 9.74 3.04
CA GLU A 47 6.30 8.95 2.39
C GLU A 47 7.08 8.05 3.38
N ASP A 48 7.38 8.53 4.58
CA ASP A 48 8.13 7.74 5.58
C ASP A 48 7.39 6.46 6.00
N GLU A 49 6.07 6.56 6.17
CA GLU A 49 5.22 5.41 6.49
C GLU A 49 5.09 4.48 5.28
N ALA A 50 4.95 5.05 4.08
CA ALA A 50 4.97 4.25 2.86
C ALA A 50 6.28 3.46 2.73
N GLN A 51 7.44 4.10 2.91
CA GLN A 51 8.74 3.42 2.83
C GLN A 51 8.85 2.27 3.83
N THR A 52 8.34 2.45 5.05
CA THR A 52 8.34 1.42 6.10
C THR A 52 7.54 0.19 5.68
N GLU A 53 6.32 0.39 5.17
CA GLU A 53 5.47 -0.71 4.70
C GLU A 53 6.05 -1.39 3.45
N LEU A 54 6.61 -0.63 2.49
CA LEU A 54 7.27 -1.20 1.30
C LEU A 54 8.48 -2.06 1.66
N ARG A 55 9.32 -1.63 2.62
CA ARG A 55 10.46 -2.44 3.11
C ARG A 55 9.97 -3.73 3.74
N THR A 56 8.90 -3.65 4.54
CA THR A 56 8.30 -4.83 5.16
C THR A 56 7.80 -5.83 4.11
N VAL A 57 7.17 -5.37 3.02
CA VAL A 57 6.76 -6.24 1.90
C VAL A 57 7.94 -7.05 1.33
N LEU A 58 9.13 -6.44 1.24
CA LEU A 58 10.33 -7.08 0.73
C LEU A 58 10.97 -8.07 1.71
N GLU A 59 10.72 -7.92 3.00
CA GLU A 59 11.26 -8.77 4.08
C GLU A 59 10.37 -9.99 4.38
N MET A 60 9.06 -9.92 4.10
CA MET A 60 8.13 -11.04 4.32
C MET A 60 8.46 -12.23 3.43
N ASP A 61 8.18 -13.46 3.86
CA ASP A 61 8.27 -14.65 2.98
C ASP A 61 7.15 -14.69 1.93
N PRO A 62 7.41 -15.18 0.70
CA PRO A 62 6.38 -15.36 -0.31
C PRO A 62 5.53 -16.60 0.02
N ARG A 63 4.22 -16.40 0.16
CA ARG A 63 3.22 -17.44 0.49
C ARG A 63 2.10 -17.53 -0.54
N GLY A 64 1.90 -16.49 -1.35
CA GLY A 64 0.88 -16.40 -2.39
C GLY A 64 1.44 -16.39 -3.82
N PRO A 65 0.65 -16.76 -4.83
CA PRO A 65 1.08 -16.77 -6.23
C PRO A 65 1.46 -15.38 -6.75
N PHE A 66 0.93 -14.32 -6.12
CA PHE A 66 1.19 -12.93 -6.49
C PHE A 66 2.27 -12.26 -5.65
N ASP A 67 2.86 -12.94 -4.66
CA ASP A 67 3.77 -12.30 -3.72
C ASP A 67 5.06 -11.82 -4.36
N GLN A 68 5.55 -12.52 -5.39
CA GLN A 68 6.69 -12.05 -6.17
C GLN A 68 6.37 -10.75 -6.91
N GLU A 69 5.15 -10.60 -7.42
CA GLU A 69 4.70 -9.40 -8.09
C GLU A 69 4.56 -8.23 -7.11
N TYR A 70 4.00 -8.48 -5.92
CA TYR A 70 3.94 -7.47 -4.87
C TYR A 70 5.32 -7.00 -4.41
N ALA A 71 6.30 -7.89 -4.31
CA ALA A 71 7.68 -7.51 -4.02
C ALA A 71 8.32 -6.70 -5.16
N ARG A 72 8.04 -7.03 -6.43
CA ARG A 72 8.50 -6.22 -7.57
C ARG A 72 7.92 -4.81 -7.54
N GLN A 73 6.62 -4.68 -7.32
CA GLN A 73 5.96 -3.38 -7.15
C GLN A 73 6.56 -2.61 -5.97
N ALA A 74 6.72 -3.25 -4.82
CA ALA A 74 7.27 -2.60 -3.65
C ALA A 74 8.69 -2.05 -3.89
N LYS A 75 9.54 -2.84 -4.55
CA LYS A 75 10.89 -2.42 -4.93
C LYS A 75 10.89 -1.25 -5.91
N GLN A 76 9.91 -1.19 -6.82
CA GLN A 76 9.79 -0.10 -7.78
C GLN A 76 9.34 1.19 -7.10
N LEU A 77 8.28 1.14 -6.29
CA LEU A 77 7.79 2.29 -5.53
C LEU A 77 8.85 2.83 -4.57
N LEU A 78 9.64 1.97 -3.92
CA LEU A 78 10.70 2.40 -3.02
C LEU A 78 11.85 3.14 -3.75
N LYS A 79 12.02 2.93 -5.06
CA LYS A 79 12.97 3.71 -5.87
C LYS A 79 12.41 5.07 -6.29
N GLU A 80 11.09 5.19 -6.36
CA GLU A 80 10.42 6.45 -6.72
C GLU A 80 10.35 7.41 -5.52
N LEU A 81 10.35 6.87 -4.30
CA LEU A 81 10.43 7.62 -3.03
C LEU A 81 11.88 8.01 -2.62
N ARG A 82 12.87 7.92 -3.53
CA ARG A 82 14.30 8.14 -3.26
C ARG A 82 14.82 9.44 -3.83
#